data_AF-F4YIN2-F1
#
_entry.id   AF-F4YIN2-F1
#
_cell.length_a   1.000
_cell.length_b   1.000
_cell.length_c   1.000
_cell.angle_alpha   90.00
_cell.angle_beta   90.00
_cell.angle_gamma   90.00
#
_symmetry.space_group_name_H-M   'P 1'
#
loop_
_entity.id
_entity.type
_entity.pdbx_description
1 polymer ?
#
loop_
_entity_poly.entity_id
_entity_poly.type
_entity_poly.pdbx_seq_one_letter_code
_entity_poly.pdbx_strand_id
1 'polypeptide(L)' 'MIKAKIPQAEVTGYTGRARSFEVTVNDTLIFSKVERGAFPNFDEVVEVVISADGGGSLKRVEKVEKSCTIM' A
#
# COMPACT_ATOMS: atom_id res chain seq x y z
N MET A 1 7.84 -8.67 0.36
CA MET A 1 8.49 -8.50 1.68
C MET A 1 7.52 -8.38 2.86
N ILE A 2 6.20 -8.25 2.65
CA ILE A 2 5.24 -8.09 3.77
C ILE A 2 5.13 -9.35 4.63
N LYS A 3 4.92 -10.53 4.02
CA LYS A 3 4.91 -11.83 4.72
C LYS A 3 6.22 -12.18 5.44
N ALA A 4 7.34 -11.54 5.08
CA ALA A 4 8.63 -11.77 5.75
C ALA A 4 8.74 -10.98 7.06
N LYS A 5 8.12 -9.79 7.12
CA LYS A 5 8.03 -8.96 8.34
C LYS A 5 6.88 -9.44 9.23
N ILE A 6 5.76 -9.81 8.63
CA ILE A 6 4.52 -10.19 9.32
C ILE A 6 4.04 -11.50 8.68
N PRO A 7 4.51 -12.67 9.17
CA PRO A 7 4.14 -13.96 8.59
C PRO A 7 2.65 -14.28 8.75
N GLN A 8 1.99 -13.63 9.73
CA GLN A 8 0.56 -13.72 9.98
C GLN A 8 -0.28 -12.87 8.99
N ALA A 9 0.36 -11.97 8.23
CA ALA A 9 -0.36 -11.04 7.37
C ALA A 9 -0.94 -11.76 6.14
N GLU A 10 -2.26 -11.70 6.01
CA GLU A 10 -2.96 -12.13 4.82
C GLU A 10 -2.92 -11.02 3.76
N VAL A 11 -2.26 -11.31 2.65
CA VAL A 11 -2.17 -10.38 1.51
C VAL A 11 -3.09 -10.91 0.42
N THR A 12 -4.21 -10.22 0.21
CA THR A 12 -5.13 -10.49 -0.90
C THR A 12 -4.98 -9.40 -1.96
N GLY A 13 -4.98 -9.82 -3.23
CA GLY A 13 -4.98 -8.92 -4.36
C GLY A 13 -6.21 -9.18 -5.19
N TYR A 14 -7.11 -8.21 -5.28
CA TYR A 14 -8.25 -8.25 -6.18
C TYR A 14 -7.99 -7.35 -7.39
N THR A 15 -8.43 -7.81 -8.57
CA THR A 15 -8.36 -6.98 -9.77
C THR A 15 -9.53 -6.01 -9.74
N GLY A 16 -9.25 -4.76 -9.36
CA GLY A 16 -10.24 -3.69 -9.37
C GLY A 16 -10.49 -3.11 -10.76
N ARG A 17 -11.04 -1.90 -10.81
CA ARG A 17 -11.25 -1.15 -12.06
C ARG A 17 -9.93 -0.96 -12.81
N ALA A 18 -9.97 -1.05 -14.14
CA ALA A 18 -8.80 -0.82 -14.98
C ALA A 18 -8.14 0.54 -14.65
N ARG A 19 -6.79 0.55 -14.53
CA ARG A 19 -5.93 1.68 -14.12
C ARG A 19 -6.01 2.12 -12.65
N SER A 20 -6.82 1.49 -11.81
CA SER A 20 -6.83 1.75 -10.37
C SER A 20 -5.82 0.88 -9.62
N PHE A 21 -5.23 1.41 -8.55
CA PHE A 21 -4.44 0.66 -7.59
C PHE A 21 -4.72 1.21 -6.20
N GLU A 22 -5.34 0.41 -5.37
CA GLU A 22 -5.81 0.79 -4.05
C GLU A 22 -5.21 -0.19 -3.05
N VAL A 23 -4.70 0.36 -1.94
CA VAL A 23 -4.07 -0.44 -0.88
C VAL A 23 -4.88 -0.23 0.38
N THR A 24 -5.43 -1.32 0.89
CA THR A 24 -6.25 -1.35 2.10
C THR A 24 -5.57 -2.24 3.12
N VAL A 25 -5.50 -1.79 4.37
CA VAL A 25 -4.90 -2.53 5.49
C VAL A 25 -5.90 -2.48 6.64
N ASN A 26 -6.30 -3.64 7.18
CA ASN A 26 -7.33 -3.74 8.24
C ASN A 26 -8.59 -2.90 7.89
N ASP A 27 -9.15 -3.12 6.70
CA ASP A 27 -10.35 -2.42 6.19
C ASP A 27 -10.21 -0.88 6.02
N THR A 28 -9.01 -0.33 6.20
CA THR A 28 -8.74 1.10 6.01
C THR A 28 -7.95 1.34 4.74
N LEU A 29 -8.47 2.19 3.84
CA LEU A 29 -7.78 2.60 2.62
C LEU A 29 -6.59 3.51 2.97
N ILE A 30 -5.38 2.97 2.88
CA ILE A 30 -4.15 3.71 3.17
C ILE A 30 -3.60 4.43 1.93
N PHE A 31 -3.98 3.99 0.73
CA PHE A 31 -3.49 4.58 -0.52
C PHE A 31 -4.46 4.38 -1.70
N SER A 32 -4.59 5.39 -2.55
CA SER A 32 -5.27 5.28 -3.85
C SER A 32 -4.46 5.93 -4.96
N LYS A 33 -4.12 5.13 -5.97
CA LYS A 33 -3.43 5.59 -7.19
C LYS A 33 -4.30 6.51 -8.04
N VAL A 34 -5.62 6.37 -7.99
CA VAL A 34 -6.52 7.24 -8.77
C VAL A 34 -6.43 8.68 -8.25
N GLU A 35 -6.33 8.85 -6.93
CA GLU A 35 -6.16 10.17 -6.31
C GLU A 35 -4.75 10.72 -6.51
N ARG A 36 -3.72 9.86 -6.37
CA ARG A 36 -2.31 10.30 -6.40
C ARG A 36 -1.68 10.35 -7.79
N GLY A 37 -2.26 9.65 -8.77
CA GLY A 37 -1.78 9.54 -10.15
C GLY A 37 -0.53 8.67 -10.35
N ALA A 38 0.02 8.08 -9.29
CA ALA A 38 1.26 7.30 -9.31
C ALA A 38 1.21 6.11 -8.32
N PHE A 39 2.16 5.19 -8.45
CA PHE A 39 2.26 4.05 -7.52
C PHE A 39 2.75 4.51 -6.15
N PRO A 40 2.28 3.89 -5.05
CA PRO A 40 2.77 4.22 -3.72
C PRO A 40 4.24 3.81 -3.57
N ASN A 41 4.96 4.51 -2.70
CA ASN A 41 6.30 4.07 -2.33
C ASN A 41 6.20 2.77 -1.51
N PHE A 42 6.98 1.77 -1.92
CA PHE A 42 6.90 0.44 -1.32
C PHE A 42 7.34 0.40 0.16
N ASP A 43 8.35 1.19 0.52
CA ASP A 43 8.88 1.26 1.89
C ASP A 43 7.84 1.84 2.86
N GLU A 44 7.17 2.94 2.48
CA GLU A 44 6.09 3.51 3.30
C GLU A 44 4.94 2.53 3.49
N VAL A 45 4.54 1.81 2.43
CA VAL A 45 3.47 0.81 2.55
C VAL A 45 3.85 -0.27 3.56
N VAL A 46 5.10 -0.73 3.55
CA VAL A 46 5.59 -1.73 4.51
C VAL A 46 5.59 -1.18 5.95
N GLU A 47 6.05 0.06 6.16
CA GLU A 47 6.01 0.69 7.49
C GLU A 47 4.60 0.86 8.03
N VAL A 48 3.64 1.24 7.18
CA VAL A 48 2.23 1.37 7.56
C VAL A 48 1.64 0.02 7.94
N VAL A 49 1.95 -1.04 7.18
CA VAL A 49 1.46 -2.40 7.48
C VAL A 49 2.05 -2.91 8.80
N ILE A 50 3.33 -2.66 9.07
CA ILE A 50 3.97 -3.01 10.35
C ILE A 50 3.35 -2.22 11.51
N SER A 51 3.09 -0.93 11.31
CA SER A 51 2.42 -0.09 12.31
C SER A 51 0.99 -0.57 12.59
N ALA A 52 0.28 -1.03 11.57
CA ALA A 52 -1.06 -1.57 11.70
C ALA A 52 -1.11 -2.88 12.49
N ASP A 53 -0.14 -3.77 12.27
CA ASP A 53 0.01 -5.04 13.00
C ASP A 53 0.24 -4.79 14.50
N GLY A 54 1.03 -3.78 14.86
CA GLY A 54 1.27 -3.37 16.25
C GLY A 54 0.11 -2.64 16.93
N GLY A 55 -1.06 -2.51 16.28
CA GLY A 55 -2.20 -1.74 16.79
C GLY A 55 -2.02 -0.22 16.71
N GLY A 56 -1.03 0.24 15.95
CA GLY A 56 -0.74 1.65 15.72
C GLY A 56 -1.71 2.30 14.72
N SER A 57 -1.63 3.63 14.62
CA SER A 57 -2.48 4.40 13.71
C SER A 57 -2.12 4.11 12.24
N LEU A 58 -3.13 3.72 11.44
CA LEU A 58 -2.99 3.58 10.00
C LEU A 58 -2.75 4.96 9.36
N LYS A 59 -1.49 5.24 8.99
CA LYS A 59 -1.13 6.48 8.30
C LYS A 59 -1.37 6.31 6.80
N ARG A 60 -1.90 7.36 6.18
CA ARG A 60 -2.12 7.42 4.73
C ARG A 60 -0.77 7.58 4.05
N VAL A 61 -0.45 6.69 3.11
CA VAL A 61 0.79 6.76 2.34
C VAL A 61 0.73 7.97 1.44
N GLU A 62 1.69 8.88 1.59
CA GLU A 62 1.72 10.11 0.82
C GLU A 62 2.78 10.09 -0.27
N LYS A 63 3.88 9.36 -0.04
CA LYS A 63 4.94 9.23 -1.01
C LYS A 63 4.50 8.30 -2.14
N VAL A 64 4.62 8.82 -3.34
CA VAL A 64 4.49 8.06 -4.57
C VAL A 64 5.82 7.89 -5.24
N GLU A 65 6.08 6.70 -5.74
CA GLU A 65 7.23 6.46 -6.60
C GLU A 65 6.91 7.04 -7.98
N LYS A 66 7.62 8.11 -8.35
CA LYS A 66 7.57 8.69 -9.70
C LYS A 66 8.66 8.08 -10.57
N SER A 67 8.72 6.76 -10.68
CA SER A 67 9.56 6.08 -11.67
C SER A 67 8.82 6.04 -13.01
N CYS A 68 8.65 7.20 -13.64
CA CYS A 68 8.31 7.27 -15.07
C CYS A 68 9.55 6.85 -15.87
N THR A 69 9.73 5.55 -16.10
CA THR A 69 10.59 5.05 -17.17
C THR A 69 9.70 4.33 -18.17
N ILE A 70 9.36 5.05 -19.24
CA ILE A 70 8.90 4.43 -20.48
C ILE A 70 10.18 3.87 -21.12
N MET A 71 10.31 2.54 -21.22
CA MET A 71 11.24 1.91 -22.15
C MET A 71 10.59 1.81 -23.52
#